data_AF-D6Z1C1-F1
#
_entry.id   AF-D6Z1C1-F1
#
_cell.length_a   1.000
_cell.length_b   1.000
_cell.length_c   1.000
_cell.angle_alpha   90.00
_cell.angle_beta   90.00
_cell.angle_gamma   90.00
#
_symmetry.space_group_name_H-M   'P 1'
#
loop_
_entity.id
_entity.type
_entity.pdbx_description
1 polymer ?
#
loop_
_entity_poly.entity_id
_entity_poly.type
_entity_poly.pdbx_seq_one_letter_code
_entity_poly.pdbx_strand_id
1 'polypeptide(L)'
;MSNDKLNSGRVRRLMQAIGKRTIEYLKEELEIPVNKAYQAGEDVVRMQLRELTSILALDAEIRLLVAFSFDHDLAEKILTASAEGLQIADDERDEMREEAVAEMINIVAGNAIAGHETKGKTISITPPVVINEAKTITRHKGATFRTIQIVTGAGLMSIHFVGPKDFFTMNLDYAEGIND
;
A
#
# COMPACT_ATOMS: atom_id res chain seq x y z
N MET A 1 -2.66 -29.80 6.72
CA MET A 1 -2.78 -29.17 5.38
C MET A 1 -2.63 -27.66 5.57
N SER A 2 -1.41 -27.14 5.76
CA SER A 2 -0.44 -26.68 4.73
C SER A 2 -0.87 -25.42 3.96
N ASN A 3 -0.36 -24.28 4.43
CA ASN A 3 0.20 -23.12 3.70
C ASN A 3 -0.49 -22.41 2.51
N ASP A 4 -1.73 -22.69 2.14
CA ASP A 4 -2.33 -22.12 0.91
C ASP A 4 -3.29 -20.93 1.12
N LYS A 5 -3.25 -20.25 2.28
CA LYS A 5 -4.26 -19.24 2.64
C LYS A 5 -4.22 -17.96 1.79
N LEU A 6 -3.05 -17.61 1.24
CA LEU A 6 -2.88 -16.44 0.36
C LEU A 6 -3.06 -16.73 -1.14
N ASN A 7 -3.26 -17.99 -1.50
CA ASN A 7 -3.57 -18.44 -2.86
C ASN A 7 -5.09 -18.44 -3.15
N SER A 8 -5.89 -18.00 -2.19
CA SER A 8 -7.33 -17.87 -2.38
C SER A 8 -7.62 -16.75 -3.37
N GLY A 9 -8.49 -17.00 -4.36
CA GLY A 9 -8.90 -15.99 -5.34
C GLY A 9 -9.49 -14.70 -4.71
N ARG A 10 -9.72 -14.67 -3.40
CA ARG A 10 -10.16 -13.51 -2.62
C ARG A 10 -9.06 -12.47 -2.42
N VAL A 11 -7.85 -12.89 -2.04
CA VAL A 11 -6.72 -11.95 -1.88
C VAL A 11 -6.38 -11.34 -3.23
N ARG A 12 -6.35 -12.18 -4.27
CA ARG A 12 -6.14 -11.70 -5.63
C ARG A 12 -7.19 -10.66 -6.04
N ARG A 13 -8.47 -10.87 -5.70
CA ARG A 13 -9.53 -9.88 -5.95
C ARG A 13 -9.33 -8.59 -5.18
N LEU A 14 -8.95 -8.67 -3.90
CA LEU A 14 -8.66 -7.49 -3.08
C LEU A 14 -7.46 -6.71 -3.62
N MET A 15 -6.38 -7.40 -3.98
CA MET A 15 -5.21 -6.81 -4.63
C MET A 15 -5.59 -6.11 -5.94
N GLN A 16 -6.41 -6.77 -6.77
CA GLN A 16 -6.89 -6.20 -8.02
C GLN A 16 -7.77 -4.97 -7.77
N ALA A 17 -8.65 -5.00 -6.76
CA ALA A 17 -9.51 -3.88 -6.41
C ALA A 17 -8.71 -2.67 -5.94
N ILE A 18 -7.78 -2.88 -5.01
CA ILE A 18 -6.89 -1.82 -4.51
C ILE A 18 -6.03 -1.28 -5.65
N GLY A 19 -5.32 -2.14 -6.38
CA GLY A 19 -4.48 -1.69 -7.49
C GLY A 19 -5.25 -0.96 -8.58
N LYS A 20 -6.46 -1.43 -8.92
CA LYS A 20 -7.35 -0.75 -9.89
C LYS A 20 -7.75 0.63 -9.36
N ARG A 21 -8.24 0.71 -8.11
CA ARG A 21 -8.69 1.98 -7.53
C ARG A 21 -7.55 2.98 -7.38
N THR A 22 -6.34 2.51 -7.05
CA THR A 22 -5.14 3.36 -7.02
C THR A 22 -4.85 3.96 -8.40
N ILE A 23 -4.92 3.15 -9.46
CA ILE A 23 -4.69 3.63 -10.84
C ILE A 23 -5.77 4.62 -11.27
N GLU A 24 -7.03 4.34 -10.96
CA GLU A 24 -8.15 5.25 -11.25
C GLU A 24 -7.97 6.57 -10.52
N TYR A 25 -7.71 6.54 -9.21
CA TYR A 25 -7.52 7.75 -8.42
C TYR A 25 -6.34 8.61 -8.92
N LEU A 26 -5.20 7.99 -9.23
CA LEU A 26 -4.07 8.71 -9.82
C LEU A 26 -4.45 9.42 -11.13
N LYS A 27 -5.21 8.75 -12.01
CA LYS A 27 -5.54 9.29 -13.33
C LYS A 27 -6.67 10.31 -13.31
N GLU A 28 -7.73 10.01 -12.57
CA GLU A 28 -9.01 10.71 -12.64
C GLU A 28 -9.08 11.85 -11.62
N GLU A 29 -8.52 11.66 -10.43
CA GLU A 29 -8.59 12.65 -9.34
C GLU A 29 -7.33 13.52 -9.28
N LEU A 30 -6.15 12.94 -9.54
CA LEU A 30 -4.87 13.66 -9.46
C LEU A 30 -4.28 14.03 -10.82
N GLU A 31 -4.91 13.62 -11.92
CA GLU A 31 -4.41 13.82 -13.29
C GLU A 31 -2.96 13.34 -13.51
N ILE A 32 -2.50 12.34 -12.77
CA ILE A 32 -1.18 11.71 -12.87
C ILE A 32 -1.27 10.50 -13.83
N PRO A 33 -0.66 10.56 -15.04
CA PRO A 33 -0.70 9.44 -15.97
C PRO A 33 0.06 8.22 -15.45
N VAL A 34 -0.60 7.06 -15.46
CA VAL A 34 0.03 5.77 -15.23
C VAL A 34 0.50 5.18 -16.54
N ASN A 35 1.82 5.02 -16.68
CA ASN A 35 2.49 4.46 -17.86
C ASN A 35 2.37 2.93 -17.90
N LYS A 36 2.52 2.28 -16.75
CA LYS A 36 2.49 0.81 -16.64
C LYS A 36 2.07 0.39 -15.23
N ALA A 37 1.30 -0.68 -15.13
CA ALA A 37 1.05 -1.36 -13.87
C ALA A 37 1.21 -2.88 -14.04
N TYR A 38 1.89 -3.54 -13.10
CA TYR A 38 2.10 -4.99 -13.17
C TYR A 38 2.31 -5.60 -11.77
N GLN A 39 2.00 -6.89 -11.64
CA GLN A 39 2.32 -7.65 -10.43
C GLN A 39 3.77 -8.11 -10.50
N ALA A 40 4.57 -7.76 -9.49
CA ALA A 40 5.96 -8.17 -9.42
C ALA A 40 6.05 -9.59 -8.86
N GLY A 41 6.01 -10.59 -9.74
CA GLY A 41 6.25 -12.01 -9.44
C GLY A 41 5.28 -12.66 -8.44
N GLU A 42 5.13 -13.98 -8.50
CA GLU A 42 4.33 -14.72 -7.52
C GLU A 42 5.11 -15.04 -6.23
N ASP A 43 6.44 -14.90 -6.22
CA ASP A 43 7.29 -15.26 -5.09
C ASP A 43 8.32 -14.17 -4.75
N VAL A 44 7.83 -13.05 -4.22
CA VAL A 44 8.69 -11.94 -3.78
C VAL A 44 9.42 -12.37 -2.50
N VAL A 45 10.71 -12.71 -2.64
CA VAL A 45 11.58 -13.08 -1.50
C VAL A 45 12.03 -11.84 -0.72
N ARG A 46 12.18 -10.71 -1.40
CA ARG A 46 12.59 -9.43 -0.81
C ARG A 46 11.69 -8.31 -1.30
N MET A 47 11.18 -7.53 -0.36
CA MET A 47 10.47 -6.28 -0.64
C MET A 47 11.35 -5.11 -0.26
N GLN A 48 11.29 -4.04 -1.03
CA GLN A 48 11.97 -2.78 -0.75
C GLN A 48 10.90 -1.73 -0.47
N LEU A 49 10.91 -1.21 0.75
CA LEU A 49 10.21 0.01 1.11
C LEU A 49 11.14 1.17 0.80
N ARG A 50 10.62 2.16 0.10
CA ARG A 50 11.21 3.48 -0.08
C ARG A 50 10.97 4.32 1.17
N GLU A 51 11.67 5.45 1.21
CA GLU A 51 11.63 6.40 2.32
C GLU A 51 10.20 6.69 2.73
N LEU A 52 9.36 7.23 1.84
CA LEU A 52 7.96 7.49 2.15
C LEU A 52 7.09 6.25 1.88
N THR A 53 6.57 5.65 2.95
CA THR A 53 5.67 4.51 2.87
C THR A 53 4.46 4.68 3.80
N SER A 54 3.25 4.56 3.24
CA SER A 54 1.99 4.57 3.98
C SER A 54 1.46 3.14 4.15
N ILE A 55 1.19 2.73 5.40
CA ILE A 55 0.87 1.36 5.77
C ILE A 55 -0.48 1.31 6.48
N LEU A 56 -1.35 0.40 6.05
CA LEU A 56 -2.61 0.12 6.72
C LEU A 56 -2.78 -1.38 6.95
N ALA A 57 -3.58 -1.73 7.94
CA ALA A 57 -3.99 -3.10 8.16
C ALA A 57 -5.38 -3.37 7.58
N LEU A 58 -5.52 -4.50 6.91
CA LEU A 58 -6.79 -5.05 6.44
C LEU A 58 -7.12 -6.31 7.21
N ASP A 59 -8.15 -6.23 8.04
CA ASP A 59 -8.70 -7.35 8.79
C ASP A 59 -9.98 -7.82 8.11
N ALA A 60 -9.79 -8.77 7.18
CA ALA A 60 -10.85 -9.56 6.56
C ALA A 60 -10.74 -11.02 7.04
N GLU A 61 -11.10 -11.98 6.19
CA GLU A 61 -10.78 -13.40 6.45
C GLU A 61 -9.28 -13.70 6.43
N ILE A 62 -8.51 -12.82 5.78
CA ILE A 62 -7.06 -12.87 5.73
C ILE A 62 -6.58 -11.53 6.22
N ARG A 63 -5.85 -11.54 7.33
CA ARG A 63 -5.29 -10.35 7.96
C ARG A 63 -3.99 -9.97 7.24
N LEU A 64 -3.97 -8.79 6.64
CA LEU A 64 -2.85 -8.31 5.82
C LEU A 64 -2.41 -6.92 6.28
N LEU A 65 -1.13 -6.63 6.10
CA LEU A 65 -0.63 -5.27 5.97
C LEU A 65 -0.56 -4.91 4.49
N VAL A 66 -0.98 -3.71 4.14
CA VAL A 66 -0.85 -3.14 2.81
C VAL A 66 0.00 -1.88 2.90
N ALA A 67 1.13 -1.88 2.20
CA ALA A 67 2.10 -0.81 2.22
C ALA A 67 2.22 -0.16 0.85
N PHE A 68 1.95 1.13 0.79
CA PHE A 68 2.09 1.96 -0.40
C PHE A 68 3.38 2.75 -0.26
N SER A 69 4.35 2.44 -1.11
CA SER A 69 5.70 2.99 -1.04
C SER A 69 5.98 3.81 -2.28
N PHE A 70 6.46 5.04 -2.10
CA PHE A 70 6.50 6.07 -3.15
C PHE A 70 7.92 6.55 -3.42
N ASP A 71 8.25 6.77 -4.68
CA ASP A 71 9.36 7.67 -5.02
C ASP A 71 9.01 9.09 -4.57
N HIS A 72 10.03 9.85 -4.14
CA HIS A 72 9.88 11.21 -3.62
C HIS A 72 9.14 12.13 -4.61
N ASP A 73 9.56 12.17 -5.87
CA ASP A 73 8.97 13.02 -6.91
C ASP A 73 7.49 12.68 -7.19
N LEU A 74 7.10 11.41 -7.02
CA LEU A 74 5.71 11.00 -7.17
C LEU A 74 4.88 11.48 -5.97
N ALA A 75 5.40 11.34 -4.76
CA ALA A 75 4.75 11.85 -3.56
C ALA A 75 4.61 13.38 -3.59
N GLU A 76 5.62 14.08 -4.08
CA GLU A 76 5.59 15.52 -4.29
C GLU A 76 4.53 15.94 -5.32
N LYS A 77 4.39 15.14 -6.39
CA LYS A 77 3.35 15.38 -7.39
C LYS A 77 1.94 15.11 -6.84
N ILE A 78 1.79 14.12 -5.97
CA ILE A 78 0.54 13.87 -5.24
C ILE A 78 0.20 15.07 -4.37
N LEU A 79 1.14 15.56 -3.55
CA LEU A 79 0.95 16.77 -2.74
C LEU A 79 0.50 17.97 -3.60
N THR A 80 1.22 18.23 -4.69
CA THR A 80 0.93 19.38 -5.58
C THR A 80 -0.48 19.29 -6.17
N ALA A 81 -0.93 18.09 -6.56
CA ALA A 81 -2.27 17.88 -7.09
C ALA A 81 -3.35 17.98 -5.99
N SER A 82 -3.10 17.42 -4.80
CA SER A 82 -4.03 17.45 -3.68
C SER A 82 -4.19 18.84 -3.05
N ALA A 83 -3.15 19.67 -3.09
CA ALA A 83 -3.12 21.00 -2.50
C ALA A 83 -3.29 22.11 -3.55
N GLU A 84 -3.93 21.82 -4.69
CA GLU A 84 -4.14 22.80 -5.76
C GLU A 84 -4.76 24.09 -5.21
N GLY A 85 -4.09 25.22 -5.47
CA GLY A 85 -4.53 26.54 -4.99
C GLY A 85 -4.11 26.90 -3.56
N LEU A 86 -3.37 26.03 -2.86
CA LEU A 86 -2.80 26.32 -1.54
C LEU A 86 -1.32 26.74 -1.67
N GLN A 87 -0.91 27.70 -0.84
CA GLN A 87 0.50 28.02 -0.64
C GLN A 87 1.01 27.20 0.54
N ILE A 88 2.00 26.35 0.27
CA ILE A 88 2.64 25.50 1.27
C ILE A 88 3.99 26.13 1.62
N ALA A 89 4.23 26.38 2.90
CA ALA A 89 5.52 26.84 3.36
C ALA A 89 6.57 25.72 3.24
N ASP A 90 7.82 26.06 2.92
CA ASP A 90 8.87 25.06 2.67
C ASP A 90 9.12 24.17 3.91
N ASP A 91 8.92 24.70 5.11
CA ASP A 91 9.08 23.99 6.38
C ASP A 91 7.90 23.06 6.73
N GLU A 92 6.74 23.23 6.11
CA GLU A 92 5.55 22.38 6.27
C GLU A 92 5.45 21.32 5.17
N ARG A 93 6.24 21.45 4.10
CA ARG A 93 6.08 20.67 2.87
C ARG A 93 6.25 19.16 3.07
N ASP A 94 7.18 18.75 3.91
CA ASP A 94 7.42 17.34 4.20
C ASP A 94 6.24 16.71 4.95
N GLU A 95 5.73 17.39 5.98
CA GLU A 95 4.56 16.95 6.75
C GLU A 95 3.31 16.88 5.86
N MET A 96 3.06 17.92 5.06
CA MET A 96 1.94 17.93 4.13
C MET A 96 2.05 16.83 3.07
N ARG A 97 3.26 16.47 2.63
CA ARG A 97 3.47 15.35 1.70
C ARG A 97 3.07 14.03 2.34
N GLU A 98 3.40 13.82 3.61
CA GLU A 98 2.97 12.64 4.37
C GLU A 98 1.45 12.58 4.52
N GLU A 99 0.82 13.70 4.85
CA GLU A 99 -0.64 13.82 4.96
C GLU A 99 -1.33 13.53 3.62
N ALA A 100 -0.83 14.10 2.52
CA ALA A 100 -1.41 13.91 1.20
C ALA A 100 -1.37 12.44 0.75
N VAL A 101 -0.24 11.73 0.96
CA VAL A 101 -0.20 10.30 0.65
C VAL A 101 -1.07 9.48 1.60
N ALA A 102 -1.13 9.83 2.89
CA ALA A 102 -2.00 9.14 3.84
C ALA A 102 -3.49 9.29 3.48
N GLU A 103 -3.92 10.50 3.13
CA GLU A 103 -5.28 10.79 2.70
C GLU A 103 -5.64 10.06 1.41
N MET A 104 -4.77 10.14 0.39
CA MET A 104 -4.93 9.39 -0.85
C MET A 104 -5.14 7.90 -0.56
N ILE A 105 -4.30 7.30 0.28
CA ILE A 105 -4.37 5.89 0.62
C ILE A 105 -5.65 5.54 1.38
N ASN A 106 -6.07 6.39 2.31
CA ASN A 106 -7.32 6.21 3.04
C ASN A 106 -8.54 6.19 2.09
N ILE A 107 -8.59 7.14 1.14
CA ILE A 107 -9.66 7.23 0.14
C ILE A 107 -9.64 6.02 -0.80
N VAL A 108 -8.48 5.67 -1.32
CA VAL A 108 -8.31 4.55 -2.26
C VAL A 108 -8.71 3.23 -1.59
N ALA A 109 -8.20 2.96 -0.39
CA ALA A 109 -8.44 1.70 0.30
C ALA A 109 -9.90 1.58 0.77
N GLY A 110 -10.48 2.65 1.32
CA GLY A 110 -11.90 2.68 1.69
C GLY A 110 -12.82 2.41 0.50
N ASN A 111 -12.59 3.10 -0.62
CA ASN A 111 -13.37 2.90 -1.85
C ASN A 111 -13.19 1.51 -2.46
N ALA A 112 -11.96 0.99 -2.46
CA ALA A 112 -11.69 -0.35 -3.00
C ALA A 112 -12.39 -1.45 -2.20
N ILE A 113 -12.57 -1.25 -0.89
CA ILE A 113 -13.16 -2.24 0.02
C ILE A 113 -14.69 -2.17 0.02
N ALA A 114 -15.27 -0.99 -0.12
CA ALA A 114 -16.73 -0.80 -0.14
C ALA A 114 -17.43 -1.70 -1.19
N GLY A 115 -16.81 -1.91 -2.35
CA GLY A 115 -17.31 -2.81 -3.40
C GLY A 115 -17.14 -4.31 -3.13
N HIS A 116 -16.44 -4.68 -2.06
CA HIS A 116 -16.09 -6.06 -1.69
C HIS A 116 -16.78 -6.55 -0.42
N GLU A 117 -17.57 -5.69 0.24
CA GLU A 117 -18.42 -6.11 1.34
C GLU A 117 -19.59 -6.95 0.82
N THR A 118 -19.63 -8.22 1.23
CA THR A 118 -20.78 -9.10 0.98
C THR A 118 -21.60 -9.24 2.25
N LYS A 119 -22.94 -9.37 2.13
CA LYS A 119 -23.86 -9.54 3.27
C LYS A 119 -23.28 -10.50 4.32
N GLY A 120 -22.96 -9.95 5.51
CA GLY A 120 -22.45 -10.70 6.67
C GLY A 120 -20.93 -10.78 6.81
N LYS A 121 -20.13 -10.13 5.96
CA LYS A 121 -18.66 -10.06 6.10
C LYS A 121 -18.15 -8.64 5.89
N THR A 122 -17.94 -7.95 7.01
CA THR A 122 -17.31 -6.63 7.06
C THR A 122 -15.80 -6.78 6.91
N ILE A 123 -15.19 -5.95 6.08
CA ILE A 123 -13.73 -5.84 5.99
C ILE A 123 -13.35 -4.63 6.85
N SER A 124 -12.55 -4.85 7.90
CA SER A 124 -12.05 -3.75 8.72
C SER A 124 -10.73 -3.24 8.15
N ILE A 125 -10.58 -1.92 8.14
CA ILE A 125 -9.37 -1.21 7.73
C ILE A 125 -8.96 -0.25 8.84
N THR A 126 -7.67 -0.22 9.16
CA THR A 126 -7.12 0.81 10.07
C THR A 126 -6.82 2.09 9.30
N PRO A 127 -6.81 3.26 9.96
CA PRO A 127 -6.15 4.44 9.41
C PRO A 127 -4.71 4.10 8.99
N PRO A 128 -4.19 4.74 7.92
CA PRO A 128 -2.81 4.56 7.50
C PRO A 128 -1.84 5.18 8.52
N VAL A 129 -0.68 4.53 8.67
CA VAL A 129 0.50 5.02 9.37
C VAL A 129 1.56 5.31 8.32
N VAL A 130 2.15 6.50 8.36
CA VAL A 130 3.25 6.87 7.47
C VAL A 130 4.58 6.59 8.16
N ILE A 131 5.53 6.03 7.43
CA ILE A 131 6.92 5.87 7.84
C ILE A 131 7.82 6.54 6.82
N ASN A 132 8.90 7.15 7.32
CA ASN A 132 9.96 7.81 6.55
C ASN A 132 11.27 7.03 6.69
N GLU A 133 11.26 5.78 6.25
CA GLU A 133 12.40 4.87 6.39
C GLU A 133 12.46 3.93 5.18
N ALA A 134 13.53 4.04 4.41
CA ALA A 134 13.83 3.06 3.39
C ALA A 134 14.35 1.77 4.04
N LYS A 135 13.72 0.63 3.76
CA LYS A 135 14.19 -0.67 4.27
C LYS A 135 13.91 -1.83 3.35
N THR A 136 14.74 -2.86 3.47
CA THR A 136 14.56 -4.13 2.75
C THR A 136 14.10 -5.20 3.71
N ILE A 137 12.95 -5.81 3.41
CA ILE A 137 12.38 -6.88 4.21
C ILE A 137 12.54 -8.19 3.45
N THR A 138 13.21 -9.15 4.08
CA THR A 138 13.34 -10.52 3.54
C THR A 138 12.22 -11.38 4.10
N ARG A 139 11.61 -12.20 3.25
CA ARG A 139 10.47 -13.04 3.63
C ARG A 139 10.91 -14.25 4.45
N HIS A 140 10.46 -14.32 5.70
CA HIS A 140 10.60 -15.51 6.55
C HIS A 140 9.56 -16.60 6.23
N LYS A 141 9.81 -17.82 6.71
CA LYS A 141 8.94 -18.97 6.49
C LYS A 141 7.52 -18.71 7.03
N GLY A 142 6.52 -18.94 6.19
CA GLY A 142 5.11 -18.73 6.55
C GLY A 142 4.61 -17.30 6.28
N ALA A 143 5.52 -16.33 6.06
CA ALA A 143 5.15 -15.04 5.51
C ALA A 143 4.92 -15.15 3.99
N THR A 144 4.14 -14.23 3.45
CA THR A 144 3.85 -14.13 2.02
C THR A 144 3.84 -12.66 1.63
N PHE A 145 4.61 -12.36 0.59
CA PHE A 145 4.65 -11.04 -0.03
C PHE A 145 4.08 -11.11 -1.44
N ARG A 146 3.29 -10.10 -1.79
CA ARG A 146 2.86 -9.82 -3.16
C ARG A 146 3.02 -8.34 -3.41
N THR A 147 3.39 -7.95 -4.63
CA THR A 147 3.61 -6.54 -4.94
C THR A 147 2.96 -6.16 -6.25
N ILE A 148 2.30 -5.01 -6.29
CA ILE A 148 1.91 -4.31 -7.52
C ILE A 148 2.88 -3.15 -7.71
N GLN A 149 3.44 -3.01 -8.91
CA GLN A 149 4.28 -1.89 -9.31
C GLN A 149 3.49 -0.99 -10.25
N ILE A 150 3.46 0.31 -9.97
CA ILE A 150 2.77 1.34 -10.75
C ILE A 150 3.80 2.39 -11.16
N VAL A 151 4.07 2.47 -12.46
CA VAL A 151 5.04 3.39 -13.06
C VAL A 151 4.30 4.60 -13.61
N THR A 152 4.72 5.80 -13.22
CA THR A 152 4.22 7.08 -13.73
C THR A 152 5.34 7.86 -14.41
N GLY A 153 5.04 9.04 -14.96
CA GLY A 153 6.07 9.97 -15.44
C GLY A 153 6.87 10.65 -14.31
N ALA A 154 6.37 10.62 -13.07
CA ALA A 154 6.98 11.26 -11.89
C ALA A 154 7.66 10.26 -10.95
N GLY A 155 7.74 8.98 -11.33
CA GLY A 155 8.35 7.93 -10.50
C GLY A 155 7.47 6.70 -10.32
N LEU A 156 7.92 5.82 -9.44
CA LEU A 156 7.37 4.52 -9.14
C LEU A 156 6.62 4.52 -7.80
N MET A 157 5.48 3.84 -7.78
CA MET A 157 4.79 3.43 -6.56
C MET A 157 4.76 1.90 -6.50
N SER A 158 5.01 1.36 -5.31
CA SER A 158 4.84 -0.05 -5.02
C SER A 158 3.72 -0.25 -4.00
N ILE A 159 2.82 -1.20 -4.25
CA ILE A 159 1.80 -1.64 -3.29
C ILE A 159 2.18 -3.05 -2.84
N HIS A 160 2.64 -3.18 -1.61
CA HIS A 160 3.03 -4.45 -1.00
C HIS A 160 1.88 -5.00 -0.18
N PHE A 161 1.53 -6.26 -0.40
CA PHE A 161 0.57 -7.02 0.40
C PHE A 161 1.35 -8.05 1.20
N VAL A 162 1.30 -7.91 2.52
CA VAL A 162 2.15 -8.63 3.46
C VAL A 162 1.27 -9.37 4.43
N GLY A 163 1.47 -10.68 4.55
CA GLY A 163 0.72 -11.49 5.49
C GLY A 163 1.45 -12.74 5.98
N PRO A 164 0.95 -13.38 7.04
CA PRO A 164 -0.14 -12.92 7.90
C PRO A 164 0.24 -11.65 8.69
N LYS A 165 -0.71 -10.74 8.91
CA LYS A 165 -0.49 -9.48 9.66
C LYS A 165 0.22 -9.69 11.00
N ASP A 166 -0.11 -10.76 11.73
CA ASP A 166 0.44 -11.02 13.07
C ASP A 166 1.95 -11.27 13.09
N PHE A 167 2.57 -11.53 11.92
CA PHE A 167 4.01 -11.69 11.84
C PHE A 167 4.74 -10.35 11.86
N PHE A 168 4.03 -9.23 11.73
CA PHE A 168 4.59 -7.92 11.50
C PHE A 168 4.03 -6.86 12.44
N THR A 169 4.87 -5.92 12.83
CA THR A 169 4.44 -4.64 13.42
C THR A 169 3.85 -3.73 12.34
N MET A 170 3.19 -2.63 12.72
CA MET A 170 2.69 -1.64 11.75
C MET A 170 3.82 -0.94 10.98
N ASN A 171 5.06 -0.97 11.52
CA ASN A 171 6.24 -0.49 10.82
C ASN A 171 6.84 -1.54 9.88
N LEU A 172 6.19 -2.70 9.68
CA LEU A 172 6.66 -3.83 8.88
C LEU A 172 7.96 -4.49 9.37
N ASP A 173 8.25 -4.38 10.65
CA ASP A 173 9.28 -5.19 11.32
C ASP A 173 8.66 -6.51 11.75
N TYR A 174 9.44 -7.59 11.84
CA TYR A 174 8.93 -8.86 12.35
C TYR A 174 8.57 -8.75 13.84
N ALA A 175 7.40 -9.26 14.21
CA ALA A 175 6.97 -9.30 15.59
C ALA A 175 7.88 -10.21 16.43
N GLU A 176 8.07 -9.86 17.72
CA GLU A 176 8.92 -10.63 18.63
C GLU A 176 8.53 -12.11 18.67
N GLY A 177 9.53 -12.99 18.60
CA GLY A 177 9.34 -14.44 18.62
C GLY A 177 9.14 -15.10 17.25
N ILE A 178 9.04 -14.33 16.16
CA ILE A 178 9.17 -14.84 14.79
C ILE A 178 10.67 -14.92 14.45
N ASN A 179 11.31 -16.02 14.86
CA ASN A 179 12.68 -16.37 14.49
C ASN A 179 12.67 -17.48 13.41
N ASP A 180 13.70 -17.49 12.56
CA ASP A 180 13.91 -18.44 11.45
C ASP A 180 13.71 -19.93 11.79
#